data_AF-A0A3C0B8Q7-F1
#
_entry.id   AF-A0A3C0B8Q7-F1
#
_cell.length_a   1.000
_cell.length_b   1.000
_cell.length_c   1.000
_cell.angle_alpha   90.00
_cell.angle_beta   90.00
_cell.angle_gamma   90.00
#
_symmetry.space_group_name_H-M   'P 1'
#
loop_
_entity.id
_entity.type
_entity.pdbx_description
1 polymer ?
#
loop_
_entity_poly.entity_id
_entity_poly.type
_entity_poly.pdbx_seq_one_letter_code
_entity_poly.pdbx_strand_id
1 'polypeptide(L)' 'MTDLEKINQNHERFKKTNEAIEKLRIAAQNAVIQFKAATKAMEELSYIAESLGYKIDKNDGSLNAL' A
#
# COMPACT_ATOMS: atom_id res chain seq x y z
N MET A 1 8.87 42.75 -0.78
CA MET A 1 7.83 41.73 -0.99
C MET A 1 6.59 42.15 -0.24
N THR A 2 5.52 42.44 -0.96
CA THR A 2 4.25 42.91 -0.40
C THR A 2 3.52 41.75 0.29
N ASP A 3 2.57 42.05 1.17
CA ASP A 3 1.78 41.02 1.82
C ASP A 3 0.92 40.22 0.82
N LEU A 4 0.49 40.86 -0.27
CA LEU A 4 -0.21 40.20 -1.37
C LEU A 4 0.67 39.14 -2.06
N GLU A 5 1.94 39.45 -2.31
CA GLU A 5 2.90 38.51 -2.90
C GLU A 5 3.12 37.29 -2.00
N LYS A 6 3.20 37.49 -0.67
CA LYS A 6 3.32 36.39 0.30
C LYS A 6 2.07 35.52 0.33
N ILE A 7 0.88 36.12 0.31
CA ILE A 7 -0.41 35.38 0.28
C ILE A 7 -0.48 34.51 -0.98
N ASN A 8 -0.13 35.04 -2.14
CA ASN A 8 -0.15 34.30 -3.40
C ASN A 8 0.85 33.12 -3.39
N GLN A 9 2.06 33.32 -2.87
CA GLN A 9 3.03 32.24 -2.74
C GLN A 9 2.55 31.11 -1.80
N ASN A 10 1.89 31.47 -0.70
CA ASN A 10 1.33 30.49 0.23
C ASN A 10 0.16 29.72 -0.40
N HIS A 11 -0.68 30.38 -1.17
CA HIS A 11 -1.78 29.73 -1.90
C HIS A 11 -1.25 28.69 -2.91
N GLU A 12 -0.22 29.05 -3.69
CA GLU A 12 0.40 28.12 -4.64
C GLU A 12 1.07 26.93 -3.95
N ARG A 13 1.72 27.17 -2.80
CA ARG A 13 2.27 26.09 -1.98
C ARG A 13 1.17 25.16 -1.46
N PHE A 14 0.06 25.72 -0.97
CA PHE A 14 -1.07 24.94 -0.49
C PHE A 14 -1.68 24.08 -1.59
N LYS A 15 -1.87 24.62 -2.80
CA LYS A 15 -2.36 23.87 -3.95
C LYS A 15 -1.46 22.68 -4.29
N LYS A 16 -0.15 22.90 -4.36
CA LYS A 16 0.83 21.82 -4.60
C LYS A 16 0.81 20.75 -3.52
N THR A 17 0.68 21.15 -2.25
CA THR A 17 0.57 20.21 -1.14
C THR A 17 -0.70 19.36 -1.25
N ASN A 18 -1.84 19.95 -1.60
CA ASN A 18 -3.08 19.20 -1.80
C ASN A 18 -2.97 18.20 -2.96
N GLU A 19 -2.35 18.61 -4.07
CA GLU A 19 -2.08 17.70 -5.20
C GLU A 19 -1.18 16.53 -4.78
N ALA A 20 -0.17 16.78 -3.93
CA ALA A 20 0.70 15.73 -3.41
C ALA A 20 -0.05 14.77 -2.47
N ILE A 21 -0.90 15.29 -1.58
CA ILE A 21 -1.76 14.48 -0.69
C ILE A 21 -2.69 13.59 -1.51
N GLU A 22 -3.28 14.12 -2.58
CA GLU A 22 -4.18 13.34 -3.43
C GLU A 22 -3.46 12.19 -4.14
N LYS A 23 -2.24 12.43 -4.62
CA LYS A 23 -1.38 11.36 -5.18
C LYS A 23 -1.05 10.30 -4.14
N LEU A 24 -0.73 10.71 -2.91
CA LEU A 24 -0.49 9.77 -1.80
C LEU A 24 -1.74 8.95 -1.47
N ARG A 25 -2.92 9.56 -1.48
CA ARG A 25 -4.20 8.87 -1.27
C ARG A 25 -4.41 7.77 -2.30
N ILE A 26 -4.19 8.06 -3.58
CA ILE A 26 -4.30 7.08 -4.67
C ILE A 26 -3.26 5.96 -4.52
N ALA A 27 -2.01 6.30 -4.21
CA ALA A 27 -0.96 5.32 -3.99
C ALA A 27 -1.30 4.37 -2.82
N ALA A 28 -1.83 4.90 -1.71
CA ALA A 28 -2.27 4.11 -0.58
C ALA A 28 -3.43 3.16 -0.94
N GLN A 29 -4.41 3.64 -1.72
CA GLN A 29 -5.51 2.79 -2.20
C GLN A 29 -4.99 1.64 -3.07
N ASN A 30 -4.07 1.91 -3.98
CA ASN A 30 -3.46 0.89 -4.83
C ASN A 30 -2.66 -0.14 -4.02
N ALA A 31 -1.90 0.31 -3.02
CA ALA A 31 -1.16 -0.58 -2.12
C ALA A 31 -2.10 -1.52 -1.36
N VAL A 32 -3.25 -1.03 -0.87
CA VAL A 32 -4.25 -1.86 -0.20
C VAL A 32 -4.86 -2.90 -1.16
N ILE A 33 -5.13 -2.54 -2.41
CA ILE A 33 -5.64 -3.48 -3.42
C ILE A 33 -4.63 -4.60 -3.68
N GLN A 34 -3.35 -4.25 -3.88
CA GLN A 34 -2.28 -5.22 -4.10
C GLN A 34 -2.09 -6.14 -2.89
N PHE A 35 -2.14 -5.57 -1.67
CA PHE A 35 -2.06 -6.35 -0.44
C PHE A 35 -3.20 -7.37 -0.34
N LYS A 36 -4.44 -6.97 -0.62
CA LYS A 36 -5.59 -7.90 -0.63
C LYS A 36 -5.41 -9.04 -1.65
N ALA A 37 -4.90 -8.74 -2.84
CA ALA A 37 -4.64 -9.75 -3.85
C ALA A 37 -3.55 -10.74 -3.41
N ALA A 38 -2.46 -10.24 -2.82
CA ALA A 38 -1.38 -11.07 -2.30
C ALA A 38 -1.85 -11.97 -1.15
N THR A 39 -2.65 -11.44 -0.21
CA THR A 39 -3.22 -12.23 0.88
C THR A 39 -4.08 -13.38 0.36
N LYS A 40 -4.95 -13.12 -0.61
CA LYS A 40 -5.79 -14.16 -1.22
C LYS A 40 -4.95 -15.25 -1.88
N ALA A 41 -3.93 -14.87 -2.65
CA ALA A 41 -3.02 -15.83 -3.27
C ALA A 41 -2.27 -16.67 -2.22
N MET A 42 -1.86 -16.06 -1.11
CA MET A 42 -1.18 -16.77 -0.01
C MET A 42 -2.12 -17.76 0.70
N GLU A 43 -3.41 -17.44 0.85
CA GLU A 43 -4.41 -18.35 1.39
C GLU A 43 -4.61 -19.57 0.47
N GLU A 44 -4.73 -19.34 -0.84
CA GLU A 44 -4.85 -20.42 -1.84
C GLU A 44 -3.61 -21.34 -1.81
N LEU A 45 -2.40 -20.76 -1.74
CA LEU A 45 -1.16 -21.53 -1.59
C LEU A 45 -1.09 -22.30 -0.27
N SER A 46 -1.58 -21.70 0.82
CA SER A 46 -1.62 -22.36 2.14
C SER A 46 -2.51 -23.61 2.08
N TYR A 47 -3.68 -23.51 1.44
CA TYR A 47 -4.58 -24.64 1.27
C TYR A 47 -3.94 -25.79 0.46
N ILE A 48 -3.24 -25.45 -0.63
CA ILE A 48 -2.51 -26.44 -1.43
C ILE A 48 -1.39 -27.08 -0.61
N ALA A 49 -0.59 -26.29 0.10
CA ALA A 49 0.49 -26.79 0.94
C ALA A 49 -0.05 -27.76 2.01
N GLU A 50 -1.14 -27.39 2.69
CA GLU A 50 -1.78 -28.22 3.71
C GLU A 50 -2.25 -29.56 3.13
N SER A 51 -2.83 -29.55 1.91
CA SER A 51 -3.25 -30.78 1.22
C SER A 51 -2.09 -31.74 0.90
N LEU A 52 -0.87 -31.22 0.87
CA LEU A 52 0.36 -31.97 0.59
C LEU A 52 1.16 -32.31 1.87
N GLY A 53 0.65 -31.98 3.06
CA GLY A 53 1.34 -32.23 4.32
C GLY A 53 2.38 -31.15 4.69
N TYR A 54 2.21 -29.93 4.18
CA TYR A 54 3.09 -28.79 4.48
C TYR A 54 2.30 -27.60 5.01
N LYS A 55 3.01 -26.65 5.63
CA LYS A 55 2.48 -25.38 6.12
C LYS A 55 3.39 -24.25 5.67
N ILE A 56 2.79 -23.17 5.17
CA ILE A 56 3.52 -21.94 4.83
C ILE A 56 3.55 -21.02 6.05
N ASP A 57 4.73 -20.54 6.43
CA ASP A 57 4.86 -19.43 7.39
C ASP A 57 4.58 -18.11 6.66
N LYS A 58 3.55 -17.40 7.12
CA LYS A 58 3.09 -16.16 6.50
C LYS A 58 4.00 -14.96 6.76
N ASN A 59 4.95 -15.07 7.70
CA ASN A 59 5.88 -14.00 8.04
C ASN A 59 7.11 -13.96 7.13
N ASP A 60 7.63 -15.13 6.76
CA ASP A 60 8.86 -15.23 5.94
C ASP A 60 8.68 -16.00 4.63
N GLY A 61 7.53 -16.64 4.40
CA GLY A 61 7.21 -17.40 3.20
C GLY A 61 7.82 -18.80 3.17
N SER A 62 8.42 -19.28 4.26
CA SER A 62 9.00 -20.62 4.33
C SER A 62 7.93 -21.71 4.26
N LEU A 63 8.25 -22.82 3.59
CA LEU A 63 7.41 -24.01 3.52
C LEU A 63 7.98 -25.06 4.48
N ASN A 64 7.19 -25.44 5.48
CA ASN A 64 7.58 -26.38 6.52
C ASN A 64 6.72 -27.64 6.42
N ALA A 65 7.25 -28.81 6.78
CA ALA A 65 6.43 -30.00 6.94
C ALA A 65 5.44 -29.78 8.11
N LEU A 66 4.21 -30.29 7.97
CA LEU A 66 3.22 -30.31 9.04
C LEU A 66 3.61 -31.25 10.18
#